data_AF-A0A448GU49-F1
#
_entry.id   AF-A0A448GU49-F1
#
_cell.length_a   1.000
_cell.length_b   1.000
_cell.length_c   1.000
_cell.angle_alpha   90.00
_cell.angle_beta   90.00
_cell.angle_gamma   90.00
#
_symmetry.space_group_name_H-M   'P 1'
#
loop_
_entity.id
_entity.type
_entity.pdbx_description
1 polymer ?
#
loop_
_entity_poly.entity_id
_entity_poly.type
_entity_poly.pdbx_seq_one_letter_code
_entity_poly.pdbx_strand_id
1 'polypeptide(L)'
;MNKPSGELSGEICLSQEQYLDVHSGINLPEDKRHARVNGIVIKDSGVANYILLGNKYLSAQDVLDNIQCIKDYILKNDPKIYFACKALNYRTFEKRFDGNRPLAVQVDWQIIDNKLTPRLVFDSPLIHKGNAVADKLKECLLELNIATTDDINETNTKFTYVRQ
;
A
#
# COMPACT_ATOMS: atom_id res chain seq x y z
N MET A 1 17.83 8.12 8.59
CA MET A 1 18.64 7.36 7.62
C MET A 1 17.80 7.06 6.39
N ASN A 2 18.06 7.71 5.26
CA ASN A 2 17.46 7.33 3.97
C ASN A 2 18.29 6.16 3.43
N LYS A 3 17.79 4.93 3.58
CA LYS A 3 18.36 3.79 2.86
C LYS A 3 17.97 3.90 1.38
N PRO A 4 18.85 3.55 0.42
CA PRO A 4 18.44 3.40 -0.97
C PRO A 4 17.24 2.43 -1.03
N SER A 5 16.23 2.77 -1.83
CA SER A 5 15.03 1.93 -2.00
C SER A 5 15.44 0.54 -2.46
N GLY A 6 15.01 -0.51 -1.75
CA GLY A 6 15.35 -1.89 -2.09
C GLY A 6 14.74 -2.34 -3.43
N GLU A 7 15.37 -3.34 -4.05
CA GLU A 7 15.05 -3.87 -5.39
C GLU A 7 13.85 -4.85 -5.43
N LEU A 8 13.01 -4.89 -4.39
CA LEU A 8 12.04 -5.98 -4.17
C LEU A 8 10.60 -5.66 -4.59
N SER A 9 10.40 -4.98 -5.72
CA SER A 9 9.07 -4.82 -6.31
C SER A 9 8.86 -5.82 -7.44
N GLY A 10 7.81 -6.64 -7.34
CA GLY A 10 7.44 -7.58 -8.39
C GLY A 10 6.55 -6.91 -9.44
N GLU A 11 6.76 -7.22 -10.71
CA GLU A 11 5.83 -6.84 -11.79
C GLU A 11 4.48 -7.55 -11.56
N ILE A 12 3.37 -6.83 -11.75
CA ILE A 12 2.03 -7.40 -11.62
C ILE A 12 1.52 -7.77 -13.01
N CYS A 13 1.15 -9.03 -13.20
CA CYS A 13 0.47 -9.48 -14.41
C CYS A 13 -1.00 -9.04 -14.35
N LEU A 14 -1.34 -7.96 -15.07
CA LEU A 14 -2.70 -7.41 -15.13
C LEU A 14 -3.31 -7.64 -16.52
N SER A 15 -4.63 -7.75 -16.56
CA SER A 15 -5.39 -7.69 -17.83
C SER A 15 -5.41 -6.26 -18.38
N GLN A 16 -5.74 -6.10 -19.68
CA GLN A 16 -5.86 -4.76 -20.28
C GLN A 16 -6.90 -3.88 -19.58
N GLU A 17 -8.01 -4.47 -19.12
CA GLU A 17 -9.03 -3.75 -18.34
C GLU A 17 -8.46 -3.27 -17.00
N GLN A 18 -7.69 -4.11 -16.30
CA GLN A 18 -7.05 -3.71 -15.05
C GLN A 18 -5.97 -2.64 -15.25
N TYR A 19 -5.22 -2.68 -16.35
CA TYR A 19 -4.31 -1.59 -16.72
C TYR A 19 -5.07 -0.28 -16.92
N LEU A 20 -6.18 -0.32 -17.65
CA LEU A 20 -7.04 0.84 -17.85
C LEU A 20 -7.58 1.36 -16.52
N ASP A 21 -8.01 0.48 -15.62
CA ASP A 21 -8.51 0.84 -14.29
C ASP A 21 -7.47 1.59 -13.47
N VAL A 22 -6.23 1.09 -13.44
CA VAL A 22 -5.13 1.71 -12.69
C VAL A 22 -4.78 3.08 -13.28
N HIS A 23 -4.69 3.20 -14.61
CA HIS A 23 -4.32 4.45 -15.26
C HIS A 23 -5.45 5.50 -15.25
N SER A 24 -6.72 5.08 -15.32
CA SER A 24 -7.88 5.99 -15.34
C SER A 24 -8.33 6.43 -13.95
N GLY A 25 -8.12 5.59 -12.93
CA GLY A 25 -8.65 5.82 -11.59
C GLY A 25 -10.16 5.58 -11.47
N ILE A 26 -10.76 4.78 -12.36
CA ILE A 26 -12.21 4.48 -12.37
C ILE A 26 -12.72 3.85 -11.05
N ASN A 27 -11.86 3.15 -10.32
CA ASN A 27 -12.19 2.52 -9.04
C ASN A 27 -11.82 3.38 -7.81
N LEU A 28 -11.44 4.64 -8.01
CA LEU A 28 -11.18 5.56 -6.90
C LEU A 28 -12.48 5.90 -6.13
N PRO A 29 -12.35 6.33 -4.87
CA PRO A 29 -13.45 6.91 -4.10
C PRO A 29 -14.18 8.04 -4.84
N GLU A 30 -15.49 8.18 -4.60
CA GLU A 30 -16.35 9.15 -5.31
C GLU A 30 -15.87 10.60 -5.19
N ASP A 31 -15.33 10.98 -4.04
CA ASP A 31 -14.75 12.31 -3.78
C ASP A 31 -13.54 12.62 -4.68
N LYS A 32 -12.91 11.59 -5.26
CA LYS A 32 -11.84 11.72 -6.24
C LYS A 32 -12.33 11.58 -7.68
N ARG A 33 -13.38 10.80 -7.94
CA ARG A 33 -13.91 10.60 -9.29
C ARG A 33 -14.84 11.70 -9.76
N HIS A 34 -15.48 12.43 -8.84
CA HIS A 34 -16.54 13.39 -9.18
C HIS A 34 -16.13 14.78 -8.74
N ALA A 35 -16.06 15.71 -9.70
CA ALA A 35 -15.84 17.11 -9.37
C ALA A 35 -17.14 17.75 -8.87
N ARG A 36 -17.00 18.68 -7.93
CA ARG A 36 -18.11 19.52 -7.47
C ARG A 36 -17.89 20.95 -7.95
N VAL A 37 -18.72 21.41 -8.88
CA VAL A 37 -18.64 22.76 -9.47
C VAL A 37 -19.93 23.49 -9.14
N ASN A 38 -19.82 24.61 -8.42
CA ASN A 38 -20.97 25.41 -7.99
C ASN A 38 -22.08 24.58 -7.29
N GLY A 39 -21.68 23.62 -6.45
CA GLY A 39 -22.60 22.74 -5.73
C GLY A 39 -23.13 21.54 -6.51
N ILE A 40 -22.95 21.50 -7.84
CA ILE A 40 -23.36 20.41 -8.72
C ILE A 40 -22.24 19.36 -8.81
N VAL A 41 -22.62 18.08 -8.71
CA VAL A 41 -21.71 16.95 -8.90
C VAL A 41 -21.65 16.59 -10.38
N ILE A 42 -20.46 16.62 -10.96
CA ILE A 42 -20.21 16.15 -12.33
C ILE A 42 -19.66 14.73 -12.23
N LYS A 43 -20.46 13.77 -12.67
CA LYS A 43 -20.13 12.34 -12.55
C LYS A 43 -18.92 11.99 -13.40
N ASP A 44 -18.04 11.17 -12.84
CA ASP A 44 -16.81 10.62 -13.42
C ASP A 44 -15.84 11.65 -14.06
N SER A 45 -16.00 12.94 -13.77
CA SER A 45 -15.16 14.00 -14.34
C SER A 45 -13.70 13.97 -13.88
N GLY A 46 -13.40 13.24 -12.80
CA GLY A 46 -12.04 12.99 -12.30
C GLY A 46 -11.42 11.70 -12.85
N VAL A 47 -12.17 10.92 -13.65
CA VAL A 47 -11.67 9.70 -14.29
C VAL A 47 -10.92 10.08 -15.56
N ALA A 48 -9.65 9.74 -15.64
CA ALA A 48 -8.82 10.08 -16.79
C ALA A 48 -9.13 9.18 -18.00
N ASN A 49 -9.13 9.77 -19.19
CA ASN A 49 -9.28 9.09 -20.49
C ASN A 49 -8.09 9.34 -21.43
N TYR A 50 -7.26 10.35 -21.15
CA TYR A 50 -6.01 10.66 -21.87
C TYR A 50 -4.83 10.72 -20.90
N ILE A 51 -3.63 10.44 -21.42
CA ILE A 51 -2.35 10.54 -20.72
C ILE A 51 -1.39 11.44 -21.50
N LEU A 52 -0.59 12.20 -20.78
CA LEU A 52 0.49 13.01 -21.31
C LEU A 52 1.82 12.46 -20.77
N LEU A 53 2.76 12.11 -21.66
CA LEU A 53 4.06 11.59 -21.27
C LEU A 53 5.15 12.63 -21.50
N GLY A 54 5.89 12.97 -20.45
CA GLY A 54 6.98 13.94 -20.50
C GLY A 54 6.76 15.14 -19.59
N ASN A 55 7.71 16.08 -19.63
CA ASN A 55 7.74 17.25 -18.74
C ASN A 55 8.23 18.54 -19.44
N LYS A 56 8.35 18.53 -20.77
CA LYS A 56 8.81 19.67 -21.57
C LYS A 56 7.93 19.79 -22.81
N TYR A 57 7.24 20.92 -22.93
CA TYR A 57 6.35 21.25 -24.05
C TYR A 57 6.54 22.74 -24.38
N LEU A 58 6.44 23.08 -25.66
CA LEU A 58 6.70 24.42 -26.18
C LEU A 58 5.47 25.34 -26.10
N SER A 59 4.27 24.76 -26.06
CA SER A 59 3.01 25.51 -25.99
C SER A 59 1.85 24.65 -25.48
N ALA A 60 0.69 25.27 -25.26
CA ALA A 60 -0.54 24.53 -24.97
C ALA A 60 -0.97 23.64 -26.15
N GLN A 61 -0.75 24.08 -27.39
CA GLN A 61 -1.06 23.27 -28.58
C GLN A 61 -0.15 22.04 -28.64
N ASP A 62 1.13 22.20 -28.34
CA ASP A 62 2.09 21.10 -28.26
C ASP A 62 1.67 20.05 -27.20
N VAL A 63 1.11 20.49 -26.07
CA VAL A 63 0.50 19.55 -25.10
C VAL A 63 -0.69 18.81 -25.72
N LEU A 64 -1.61 19.52 -26.38
CA LEU A 64 -2.79 18.90 -27.01
C LEU A 64 -2.43 17.94 -28.15
N ASP A 65 -1.34 18.22 -28.87
CA ASP A 65 -0.85 17.37 -29.94
C ASP A 65 -0.15 16.09 -29.40
N ASN A 66 0.32 16.12 -28.14
CA ASN A 66 1.04 15.03 -27.49
C ASN A 66 0.22 14.25 -26.44
N ILE A 67 -1.00 14.67 -26.10
CA ILE A 67 -1.91 13.84 -25.30
C ILE A 67 -2.37 12.63 -26.13
N GLN A 68 -2.44 11.47 -25.49
CA GLN A 68 -2.89 10.24 -26.15
C GLN A 68 -3.98 9.55 -25.33
N CYS A 69 -4.89 8.85 -26.00
CA CYS A 69 -5.89 8.03 -25.33
C CYS A 69 -5.20 6.97 -24.45
N ILE A 70 -5.67 6.77 -23.20
CA ILE A 70 -5.06 5.79 -22.28
C ILE A 70 -5.11 4.38 -22.85
N LYS A 71 -6.20 4.01 -23.52
CA LYS A 71 -6.34 2.68 -24.16
C LYS A 71 -5.25 2.47 -25.22
N ASP A 72 -5.05 3.47 -26.08
CA ASP A 72 -4.03 3.41 -27.13
C ASP A 72 -2.63 3.39 -26.53
N TYR A 73 -2.40 4.14 -25.45
CA TYR A 73 -1.13 4.13 -24.72
C TYR A 73 -0.80 2.72 -24.21
N ILE A 74 -1.73 2.08 -23.50
CA ILE A 74 -1.54 0.73 -22.95
C ILE A 74 -1.25 -0.27 -24.07
N LEU A 75 -2.05 -0.24 -25.15
CA LEU A 75 -1.89 -1.15 -26.29
C LEU A 75 -0.55 -0.98 -27.02
N LYS A 76 -0.07 0.26 -27.17
CA LYS A 76 1.15 0.54 -27.94
C LYS A 76 2.43 0.39 -27.12
N ASN A 77 2.38 0.67 -25.81
CA ASN A 77 3.58 0.82 -25.00
C ASN A 77 3.79 -0.33 -24.01
N ASP A 78 2.79 -1.19 -23.79
CA ASP A 78 2.84 -2.32 -22.85
C ASP A 78 3.50 -1.91 -21.51
N PRO A 79 2.96 -0.88 -20.84
CA PRO A 79 3.61 -0.32 -19.64
C PRO A 79 3.65 -1.37 -18.54
N LYS A 80 4.70 -1.34 -17.72
CA LYS A 80 4.86 -2.25 -16.59
C LYS A 80 4.40 -1.61 -15.29
N ILE A 81 3.54 -2.30 -14.54
CA ILE A 81 3.13 -1.91 -13.19
C ILE A 81 3.79 -2.84 -12.17
N TYR A 82 4.40 -2.26 -11.15
CA TYR A 82 5.08 -2.98 -10.08
C TYR A 82 4.33 -2.84 -8.75
N PHE A 83 4.26 -3.93 -8.00
CA PHE A 83 3.72 -3.95 -6.65
C PHE A 83 4.80 -3.60 -5.63
N ALA A 84 4.49 -2.68 -4.71
CA ALA A 84 5.37 -2.29 -3.63
C ALA A 84 4.69 -2.48 -2.27
N CYS A 85 5.34 -3.22 -1.37
CA CYS A 85 4.94 -3.38 0.01
C CYS A 85 5.74 -2.45 0.92
N LYS A 86 5.06 -1.80 1.86
CA LYS A 86 5.70 -1.10 2.98
C LYS A 86 5.30 -1.76 4.28
N ALA A 87 6.28 -2.04 5.13
CA ALA A 87 6.02 -2.57 6.47
C ALA A 87 5.14 -1.61 7.27
N LEU A 88 4.12 -2.16 7.93
CA LEU A 88 3.27 -1.43 8.86
C LEU A 88 3.76 -1.67 10.29
N ASN A 89 4.66 -0.80 10.76
CA ASN A 89 5.27 -0.95 12.07
C ASN A 89 4.41 -0.28 13.16
N TYR A 90 4.16 -1.00 14.25
CA TYR A 90 3.67 -0.40 15.48
C TYR A 90 4.84 0.25 16.22
N ARG A 91 4.80 1.58 16.34
CA ARG A 91 5.81 2.34 17.08
C ARG A 91 5.38 2.42 18.54
N THR A 92 6.06 1.70 19.41
CA THR A 92 5.67 1.54 20.82
C THR A 92 5.84 2.82 21.63
N PHE A 93 6.91 3.60 21.39
CA PHE A 93 7.13 4.88 22.05
C PHE A 93 6.03 5.91 21.76
N GLU A 94 5.60 6.01 20.50
CA GLU A 94 4.52 6.92 20.10
C GLU A 94 3.13 6.28 20.11
N LYS A 95 3.04 5.00 20.48
CA LYS A 95 1.81 4.18 20.51
C LYS A 95 0.95 4.31 19.25
N ARG A 96 1.59 4.33 18.08
CA ARG A 96 0.91 4.57 16.78
C ARG A 96 1.49 3.76 15.62
N PHE A 97 0.65 3.55 14.62
CA PHE A 97 0.98 2.93 13.33
C PHE A 97 0.25 3.68 12.20
N ASP A 98 0.56 3.39 10.95
CA ASP A 98 0.08 4.16 9.78
C ASP A 98 -1.36 3.78 9.34
N GLY A 99 -2.25 3.56 10.32
CA GLY A 99 -3.69 3.34 10.13
C GLY A 99 -4.09 1.93 9.67
N ASN A 100 -5.38 1.77 9.35
CA ASN A 100 -6.00 0.48 9.02
C ASN A 100 -5.70 0.00 7.59
N ARG A 101 -4.41 -0.08 7.23
CA ARG A 101 -3.97 -0.47 5.88
C ARG A 101 -4.18 -1.96 5.64
N PRO A 102 -4.70 -2.37 4.47
CA PRO A 102 -4.64 -3.76 4.01
C PRO A 102 -3.21 -4.29 3.99
N LEU A 103 -3.02 -5.53 4.44
CA LEU A 103 -1.71 -6.17 4.57
C LEU A 103 -1.59 -7.31 3.56
N ALA A 104 -0.56 -7.27 2.71
CA ALA A 104 -0.26 -8.36 1.78
C ALA A 104 0.27 -9.61 2.51
N VAL A 105 1.01 -9.39 3.60
CA VAL A 105 1.46 -10.42 4.54
C VAL A 105 1.21 -9.85 5.93
N GLN A 106 0.62 -10.63 6.81
CA GLN A 106 0.36 -10.23 8.20
C GLN A 106 1.22 -11.04 9.18
N VAL A 107 1.47 -10.44 10.34
CA VAL A 107 2.03 -11.15 11.49
C VAL A 107 0.88 -11.51 12.42
N ASP A 108 0.63 -12.79 12.58
CA ASP A 108 -0.22 -13.30 13.64
C ASP A 108 0.60 -13.37 14.93
N TRP A 109 0.31 -12.45 15.86
CA TRP A 109 1.01 -12.32 17.13
C TRP A 109 0.39 -13.24 18.18
N GLN A 110 1.23 -14.04 18.81
CA GLN A 110 0.83 -15.02 19.81
C GLN A 110 1.76 -14.98 21.01
N ILE A 111 1.29 -15.48 22.15
CA ILE A 111 2.13 -15.77 23.31
C ILE A 111 2.26 -17.29 23.39
N ILE A 112 3.50 -17.78 23.29
CA ILE A 112 3.84 -19.19 23.42
C ILE A 112 4.99 -19.28 24.43
N ASP A 113 4.85 -20.12 25.45
CA ASP A 113 5.83 -20.28 26.53
C ASP A 113 6.24 -18.94 27.20
N ASN A 114 5.25 -18.07 27.44
CA ASN A 114 5.44 -16.72 27.97
C ASN A 114 6.35 -15.82 27.10
N LYS A 115 6.41 -16.08 25.79
CA LYS A 115 7.18 -15.28 24.82
C LYS A 115 6.30 -14.77 23.69
N LEU A 116 6.49 -13.49 23.35
CA LEU A 116 5.93 -12.89 22.14
C LEU A 116 6.48 -13.64 20.92
N THR A 117 5.60 -14.27 20.16
CA THR A 117 5.96 -15.14 19.04
C THR A 117 5.27 -14.68 17.77
N PRO A 118 6.03 -14.27 16.73
CA PRO A 118 5.46 -13.91 15.43
C PRO A 118 5.20 -15.15 14.58
N ARG A 119 4.05 -15.18 13.87
CA ARG A 119 3.79 -16.11 12.78
C ARG A 119 3.41 -15.35 11.51
N LEU A 120 4.19 -15.49 10.44
CA LEU A 120 3.84 -14.89 9.15
C LEU A 120 2.69 -15.67 8.50
N VAL A 121 1.67 -14.96 8.04
CA VAL A 121 0.53 -15.51 7.31
C VAL A 121 0.48 -14.88 5.92
N PHE A 122 0.59 -15.73 4.90
CA PHE A 122 0.58 -15.36 3.49
C PHE A 122 -0.80 -15.57 2.82
N ASP A 123 -1.71 -16.25 3.51
CA ASP A 123 -3.05 -16.54 3.00
C ASP A 123 -3.93 -15.29 3.03
N SER A 124 -4.85 -15.20 2.05
CA SER A 124 -5.84 -14.12 1.96
C SER A 124 -5.23 -12.70 2.02
N PRO A 125 -4.28 -12.37 1.11
CA PRO A 125 -3.62 -11.07 1.12
C PRO A 125 -4.63 -9.94 0.97
N LEU A 126 -4.35 -8.80 1.60
CA LEU A 126 -5.15 -7.57 1.57
C LEU A 126 -6.53 -7.66 2.24
N ILE A 127 -6.93 -8.83 2.76
CA ILE A 127 -8.17 -8.99 3.53
C ILE A 127 -7.98 -8.44 4.95
N HIS A 128 -6.88 -8.83 5.60
CA HIS A 128 -6.54 -8.37 6.94
C HIS A 128 -5.92 -6.98 6.90
N LYS A 129 -6.23 -6.18 7.92
CA LYS A 129 -5.84 -4.78 7.99
C LYS A 129 -5.14 -4.44 9.30
N GLY A 130 -4.42 -3.32 9.28
CA GLY A 130 -3.56 -2.86 10.36
C GLY A 130 -4.20 -2.81 11.74
N ASN A 131 -5.47 -2.42 11.87
CA ASN A 131 -6.11 -2.31 13.19
C ASN A 131 -6.18 -3.67 13.90
N ALA A 132 -6.71 -4.70 13.24
CA ALA A 132 -6.87 -6.02 13.84
C ALA A 132 -5.52 -6.61 14.28
N VAL A 133 -4.49 -6.48 13.45
CA VAL A 133 -3.13 -6.98 13.76
C VAL A 133 -2.47 -6.17 14.88
N ALA A 134 -2.64 -4.84 14.86
CA ALA A 134 -2.08 -3.97 15.89
C ALA A 134 -2.77 -4.19 17.25
N ASP A 135 -4.07 -4.41 17.27
CA ASP A 135 -4.81 -4.66 18.51
C ASP A 135 -4.40 -6.01 19.10
N LYS A 136 -4.26 -7.06 18.27
CA LYS A 136 -3.72 -8.34 18.73
C LYS A 136 -2.30 -8.22 19.29
N LEU A 137 -1.43 -7.46 18.63
CA LEU A 137 -0.09 -7.19 19.15
C LEU A 137 -0.15 -6.51 20.52
N LYS A 138 -0.96 -5.45 20.67
CA LYS A 138 -1.08 -4.71 21.94
C LYS A 138 -1.60 -5.60 23.07
N GLU A 139 -2.55 -6.50 22.81
CA GLU A 139 -2.99 -7.50 23.79
C GLU A 139 -1.81 -8.34 24.27
N CYS A 140 -1.01 -8.87 23.35
CA CYS A 140 0.17 -9.67 23.72
C CYS A 140 1.21 -8.86 24.50
N LEU A 141 1.46 -7.61 24.10
CA LEU A 141 2.40 -6.73 24.81
C LEU A 141 1.93 -6.44 26.23
N LEU A 142 0.63 -6.20 26.42
CA LEU A 142 0.03 -5.96 27.73
C LEU A 142 0.18 -7.18 28.64
N GLU A 143 -0.13 -8.37 28.14
CA GLU A 143 -0.06 -9.63 28.89
C GLU A 143 1.38 -9.96 29.32
N LEU A 144 2.37 -9.63 28.49
CA LEU A 144 3.80 -9.82 28.79
C LEU A 144 4.43 -8.68 29.60
N ASN A 145 3.65 -7.65 29.98
CA ASN A 145 4.14 -6.43 30.62
C ASN A 145 5.25 -5.71 29.83
N ILE A 146 5.14 -5.68 28.50
CA ILE A 146 6.04 -4.97 27.58
C ILE A 146 5.40 -3.62 27.26
N ALA A 147 5.97 -2.53 27.77
CA ALA A 147 5.48 -1.17 27.51
C ALA A 147 6.09 -0.60 26.22
N THR A 148 7.39 -0.82 26.01
CA THR A 148 8.11 -0.38 24.82
C THR A 148 8.97 -1.50 24.23
N THR A 149 9.58 -1.23 23.08
CA THR A 149 10.55 -2.16 22.51
C THR A 149 11.81 -2.31 23.37
N ASP A 150 12.06 -1.43 24.35
CA ASP A 150 13.19 -1.55 25.27
C ASP A 150 12.99 -2.66 26.31
N ASP A 151 11.73 -3.02 26.60
CA ASP A 151 11.42 -4.12 27.51
C ASP A 151 11.60 -5.50 26.85
N ILE A 152 11.75 -5.54 25.52
CA ILE A 152 11.90 -6.78 24.75
C ILE A 152 13.30 -7.37 24.92
N ASN A 153 13.37 -8.65 25.27
CA ASN A 153 14.62 -9.40 25.42
C ASN A 153 14.43 -10.90 25.13
N GLU A 154 15.50 -11.68 25.23
CA GLU A 154 15.52 -13.13 24.94
C GLU A 154 14.60 -13.98 25.82
N THR A 155 14.20 -13.46 26.98
CA THR A 155 13.33 -14.17 27.92
C THR A 155 11.86 -14.00 27.60
N ASN A 156 11.46 -12.90 26.96
CA ASN A 156 10.05 -12.57 26.71
C ASN A 156 9.66 -12.50 25.22
N THR A 157 10.60 -12.77 24.31
CA THR A 157 10.33 -12.80 22.86
C THR A 157 11.02 -13.99 22.21
N LYS A 158 10.33 -14.64 21.27
CA LYS A 158 10.89 -15.72 20.47
C LYS A 158 11.56 -15.13 19.22
N PHE A 159 12.89 -15.09 19.24
CA PHE A 159 13.69 -14.76 18.06
C PHE A 159 13.78 -15.96 17.12
N THR A 160 12.69 -16.31 16.47
CA THR A 160 12.75 -17.24 15.34
C THR A 160 12.29 -16.51 14.09
N TYR A 161 13.13 -16.61 13.04
CA TYR A 161 12.96 -16.18 11.64
C TYR A 161 13.43 -14.73 11.33
N VAL A 162 14.34 -14.46 10.38
CA VAL A 162 14.88 -15.24 9.24
C VAL A 162 16.34 -14.81 8.98
N ARG A 163 17.30 -15.74 9.01
CA ARG A 163 18.50 -15.62 8.16
C ARG A 163 18.02 -15.87 6.73
N GLN A 164 18.00 -14.84 5.91
CA GLN A 164 18.04 -14.94 4.45
C GLN A 164 19.42 -14.48 4.03
#